data_AF-A0A955I695-F1
#
_entry.id   AF-A0A955I695-F1
#
_cell.length_a   1.000
_cell.length_b   1.000
_cell.length_c   1.000
_cell.angle_alpha   90.00
_cell.angle_beta   90.00
_cell.angle_gamma   90.00
#
_symmetry.space_group_name_H-M   'P 1'
#
loop_
_entity.id
_entity.type
_entity.pdbx_description
1 polymer ?
#
loop_
_entity_poly.entity_id
_entity_poly.type
_entity_poly.pdbx_seq_one_letter_code
_entity_poly.pdbx_strand_id
1 'polypeptide(L)'
;MFAFSAVNLGCSKNLVDLEFAIGEILKWSDRAPVEYISDPEDPNAEYVIVNTCGFLSSARRESEETLAYYDSLGKKLVLMGCYVSVKDDTFLSSLKNLKAVIPFISYSTIEELVTGKKSKFNLTAIARARKAAHESKEAKLTEYLESIQAPGK
;
A
#
# COMPACT_ATOMS: atom_id res chain seq x y z
N MET A 1 10.72 10.40 14.43
CA MET A 1 9.88 9.48 15.21
C MET A 1 8.94 8.78 14.25
N PHE A 2 8.78 7.48 14.35
CA PHE A 2 7.77 6.73 13.59
C PHE A 2 6.54 6.54 14.48
N ALA A 3 5.75 7.61 14.59
CA ALA A 3 4.46 7.61 15.29
C ALA A 3 3.38 7.24 14.28
N PHE A 4 2.68 6.13 14.52
CA PHE A 4 1.78 5.55 13.53
C PHE A 4 0.49 5.02 14.14
N SER A 5 -0.55 5.04 13.32
CA SER A 5 -1.82 4.37 13.57
C SER A 5 -2.10 3.36 12.47
N ALA A 6 -3.10 2.51 12.69
CA ALA A 6 -3.50 1.54 11.70
C ALA A 6 -5.02 1.43 11.57
N VAL A 7 -5.47 1.21 10.33
CA VAL A 7 -6.87 0.96 9.97
C VAL A 7 -6.93 -0.38 9.25
N ASN A 8 -7.75 -1.30 9.77
CA ASN A 8 -7.95 -2.60 9.15
C ASN A 8 -9.29 -2.65 8.40
N LEU A 9 -9.23 -3.01 7.12
CA LEU A 9 -10.39 -3.15 6.25
C LEU A 9 -10.46 -4.58 5.70
N GLY A 10 -11.62 -5.21 5.78
CA GLY A 10 -11.83 -6.57 5.28
C GLY A 10 -12.15 -7.59 6.38
N CYS A 11 -11.41 -8.71 6.44
CA CYS A 11 -11.79 -9.87 7.26
C CYS A 11 -11.01 -9.98 8.58
N SER A 12 -11.48 -10.85 9.47
CA SER A 12 -10.85 -11.13 10.77
C SER A 12 -9.42 -11.66 10.66
N LYS A 13 -9.11 -12.45 9.63
CA LYS A 13 -7.72 -12.87 9.37
C LYS A 13 -6.81 -11.64 9.14
N ASN A 14 -7.29 -10.68 8.37
CA ASN A 14 -6.55 -9.45 8.06
C ASN A 14 -6.27 -8.61 9.33
N LEU A 15 -7.19 -8.64 10.30
CA LEU A 15 -7.00 -7.97 11.60
C LEU A 15 -5.88 -8.63 12.42
N VAL A 16 -5.89 -9.95 12.56
CA VAL A 16 -4.82 -10.68 13.28
C VAL A 16 -3.47 -10.44 12.61
N ASP A 17 -3.44 -10.41 11.27
CA ASP A 17 -2.25 -10.09 10.50
C ASP A 17 -1.74 -8.66 10.80
N LEU A 18 -2.65 -7.68 10.95
CA LEU A 18 -2.29 -6.32 11.32
C LEU A 18 -1.72 -6.25 12.75
N GLU A 19 -2.34 -6.90 13.72
CA GLU A 19 -1.87 -6.92 15.11
C GLU A 19 -0.45 -7.48 15.20
N PHE A 20 -0.18 -8.56 14.44
CA PHE A 20 1.18 -9.10 14.33
C PHE A 20 2.16 -8.08 13.74
N ALA A 21 1.79 -7.39 12.66
CA ALA A 21 2.62 -6.37 12.05
C ALA A 21 2.91 -5.19 12.99
N ILE A 22 1.90 -4.72 13.74
CA ILE A 22 2.06 -3.70 14.78
C ILE A 22 3.07 -4.18 15.84
N GLY A 23 2.94 -5.43 16.31
CA GLY A 23 3.89 -6.03 17.24
C GLY A 23 5.33 -6.06 16.70
N GLU A 24 5.52 -6.45 15.43
CA GLU A 24 6.84 -6.44 14.79
C GLU A 24 7.42 -5.02 14.67
N ILE A 25 6.60 -4.01 14.34
CA ILE A 25 7.02 -2.61 14.30
C ILE A 25 7.49 -2.15 15.70
N LEU A 26 6.72 -2.46 16.74
CA LEU A 26 6.99 -2.02 18.11
C LEU A 26 8.27 -2.64 18.71
N LYS A 27 8.71 -3.81 18.22
CA LYS A 27 10.00 -4.41 18.62
C LYS A 27 11.21 -3.54 18.26
N TRP A 28 11.05 -2.57 17.36
CA TRP A 28 12.12 -1.64 17.01
C TRP A 28 12.25 -0.45 17.98
N SER A 29 11.37 -0.33 18.97
CA SER A 29 11.38 0.77 19.95
C SER A 29 12.72 0.92 20.70
N ASP A 30 13.47 -0.17 20.91
CA ASP A 30 14.82 -0.14 21.51
C ASP A 30 15.91 0.46 20.58
N ARG A 31 15.63 0.58 19.28
CA ARG A 31 16.61 0.96 18.24
C ARG A 31 16.21 2.23 17.48
N ALA A 32 14.94 2.60 17.52
CA ALA A 32 14.41 3.78 16.85
C ALA A 32 13.18 4.29 17.63
N PRO A 33 12.91 5.61 17.61
CA PRO A 33 11.73 6.17 18.25
C PRO A 33 10.48 5.76 17.47
N VAL A 34 9.72 4.79 18.01
CA VAL A 34 8.51 4.20 17.45
C VAL A 34 7.39 4.31 18.48
N GLU A 35 6.21 4.74 18.04
CA GLU A 35 5.04 4.88 18.90
C GLU A 35 3.78 4.46 18.12
N TYR A 36 2.92 3.65 18.77
CA TYR A 36 1.60 3.34 18.23
C TYR A 36 0.56 4.24 18.88
N ILE A 37 -0.22 4.92 18.04
CA ILE A 37 -1.33 5.78 18.46
C ILE A 37 -2.62 5.13 17.95
N SER A 38 -3.58 4.91 18.84
CA SER A 38 -4.81 4.20 18.47
C SER A 38 -5.72 5.01 17.54
N ASP A 39 -5.71 6.34 17.68
CA ASP A 39 -6.51 7.22 16.85
C ASP A 39 -5.71 7.72 15.63
N PRO A 40 -6.08 7.30 14.40
CA PRO A 40 -5.42 7.75 13.18
C PRO A 40 -5.59 9.24 12.86
N GLU A 41 -6.58 9.91 13.46
CA GLU A 41 -6.78 11.35 13.30
C GLU A 41 -5.96 12.17 14.30
N ASP A 42 -5.37 11.55 15.32
CA ASP A 42 -4.52 12.23 16.30
C ASP A 42 -3.39 12.99 15.57
N PRO A 43 -3.15 14.29 15.89
CA PRO A 43 -2.10 15.07 15.25
C PRO A 43 -0.70 14.46 15.35
N ASN A 44 -0.43 13.66 16.38
CA ASN A 44 0.85 12.99 16.61
C ASN A 44 0.98 11.71 15.77
N ALA A 45 -0.10 11.15 15.24
CA ALA A 45 -0.06 10.02 14.32
C ALA A 45 0.38 10.48 12.92
N GLU A 46 1.69 10.56 12.69
CA GLU A 46 2.25 11.00 11.41
C GLU A 46 2.02 10.01 10.26
N TYR A 47 2.00 8.71 10.58
CA TYR A 47 1.81 7.63 9.62
C TYR A 47 0.48 6.92 9.85
N VAL A 48 -0.21 6.57 8.76
CA VAL A 48 -1.41 5.72 8.81
C VAL A 48 -1.18 4.50 7.93
N ILE A 49 -1.21 3.33 8.56
CA ILE A 49 -1.16 2.03 7.89
C ILE A 49 -2.59 1.61 7.56
N VAL A 50 -2.95 1.62 6.28
CA VAL A 50 -4.23 1.06 5.81
C VAL A 50 -3.98 -0.38 5.40
N ASN A 51 -4.39 -1.32 6.25
CA ASN A 51 -4.31 -2.74 5.97
C ASN A 51 -5.61 -3.23 5.34
N THR A 52 -5.58 -3.77 4.13
CA THR A 52 -6.80 -4.16 3.42
C THR A 52 -6.75 -5.50 2.71
N CYS A 53 -7.89 -6.18 2.73
CA CYS A 53 -8.11 -7.43 2.05
C CYS A 53 -8.37 -7.22 0.55
N GLY A 54 -7.52 -7.81 -0.28
CA GLY A 54 -7.66 -7.81 -1.73
C GLY A 54 -8.76 -8.70 -2.27
N PHE A 55 -9.38 -9.57 -1.47
CA PHE A 55 -10.40 -10.50 -1.98
C PHE A 55 -11.82 -9.94 -1.91
N LEU A 56 -12.09 -8.99 -1.00
CA LEU A 56 -13.41 -8.39 -0.81
C LEU A 56 -13.52 -7.08 -1.58
N SER A 57 -14.43 -7.00 -2.54
CA SER A 57 -14.63 -5.78 -3.35
C SER A 57 -14.99 -4.55 -2.50
N SER A 58 -15.79 -4.73 -1.45
CA SER A 58 -16.11 -3.66 -0.49
C SER A 58 -14.86 -3.11 0.20
N ALA A 59 -13.97 -3.99 0.67
CA ALA A 59 -12.73 -3.61 1.34
C ALA A 59 -11.75 -2.88 0.39
N ARG A 60 -11.76 -3.21 -0.91
CA ARG A 60 -10.97 -2.48 -1.92
C ARG A 60 -11.46 -1.04 -2.02
N ARG A 61 -12.77 -0.83 -2.26
CA ARG A 61 -13.35 0.51 -2.38
C ARG A 61 -13.13 1.34 -1.11
N GLU A 62 -13.46 0.76 0.05
CA GLU A 62 -13.29 1.43 1.35
C GLU A 62 -11.82 1.80 1.60
N SER A 63 -10.87 0.97 1.14
CA SER A 63 -9.45 1.30 1.27
C SER A 63 -9.01 2.48 0.43
N GLU A 64 -9.57 2.66 -0.77
CA GLU A 64 -9.26 3.82 -1.62
C GLU A 64 -9.85 5.10 -1.03
N GLU A 65 -11.09 5.05 -0.55
CA GLU A 65 -11.74 6.15 0.16
C GLU A 65 -10.94 6.55 1.41
N THR A 66 -10.52 5.56 2.21
CA THR A 66 -9.71 5.75 3.42
C THR A 66 -8.34 6.35 3.11
N LEU A 67 -7.65 5.84 2.08
CA LEU A 67 -6.36 6.36 1.66
C LEU A 67 -6.47 7.81 1.17
N ALA A 68 -7.47 8.12 0.35
CA ALA A 68 -7.70 9.48 -0.15
C ALA A 68 -8.02 10.45 0.99
N TYR A 69 -8.83 10.02 1.96
CA TYR A 69 -9.15 10.82 3.15
C TYR A 69 -7.89 11.19 3.94
N TYR A 70 -7.08 10.21 4.34
CA TYR A 70 -5.86 10.49 5.11
C TYR A 70 -4.78 11.20 4.29
N ASP A 71 -4.73 11.02 2.96
CA ASP A 71 -3.86 11.83 2.09
C ASP A 71 -4.24 13.31 2.16
N SER A 72 -5.54 13.62 2.19
CA SER A 72 -6.06 14.99 2.30
C SER A 72 -5.72 15.65 3.63
N LEU A 73 -5.58 14.86 4.69
CA LEU A 73 -5.12 15.30 6.01
C LEU A 73 -3.58 15.40 6.11
N GLY A 74 -2.85 15.10 5.03
CA GLY A 74 -1.39 15.15 4.99
C GLY A 74 -0.68 14.01 5.73
N LYS A 75 -1.41 12.94 6.08
CA LYS A 75 -0.83 11.77 6.75
C LYS A 75 0.07 11.00 5.78
N LYS A 76 1.18 10.45 6.29
CA LYS A 76 2.06 9.58 5.50
C LYS A 76 1.43 8.19 5.40
N LEU A 77 1.13 7.74 4.19
CA LEU A 77 0.33 6.52 4.00
C LEU A 77 1.20 5.30 3.75
N VAL A 78 0.80 4.19 4.37
CA VAL A 78 1.33 2.86 4.09
C VAL A 78 0.16 1.96 3.74
N LEU A 79 0.10 1.48 2.50
CA LEU A 79 -0.87 0.45 2.12
C LEU A 79 -0.29 -0.93 2.42
N MET A 80 -1.01 -1.73 3.20
CA MET A 80 -0.60 -3.09 3.57
C MET A 80 -1.70 -4.11 3.23
N GLY A 81 -1.32 -5.38 3.10
CA GLY A 81 -2.24 -6.51 3.03
C GLY A 81 -2.29 -7.15 1.65
N CYS A 82 -3.28 -8.01 1.42
CA CYS A 82 -3.38 -8.75 0.16
C CYS A 82 -3.99 -7.94 -0.99
N TYR A 83 -4.57 -6.75 -0.72
CA TYR A 83 -5.00 -5.82 -1.78
C TYR A 83 -3.85 -5.40 -2.68
N VAL A 84 -2.63 -5.35 -2.14
CA VAL A 84 -1.43 -4.92 -2.84
C VAL A 84 -1.20 -5.66 -4.17
N SER A 85 -1.62 -6.92 -4.25
CA SER A 85 -1.42 -7.79 -5.42
C SER A 85 -2.43 -7.56 -6.56
N VAL A 86 -3.55 -6.87 -6.29
CA VAL A 86 -4.67 -6.69 -7.24
C VAL A 86 -5.14 -5.24 -7.37
N LYS A 87 -4.38 -4.31 -6.78
CA LYS A 87 -4.70 -2.88 -6.74
C LYS A 87 -4.56 -2.21 -8.11
N ASP A 88 -5.31 -1.13 -8.31
CA ASP A 88 -5.08 -0.21 -9.42
C ASP A 88 -3.87 0.68 -9.12
N ASP A 89 -2.79 0.52 -9.91
CA ASP A 89 -1.58 1.32 -9.77
C ASP A 89 -1.80 2.80 -10.18
N THR A 90 -2.86 3.11 -10.94
CA THR A 90 -3.22 4.46 -11.36
C THR A 90 -3.70 5.28 -10.17
N PHE A 91 -4.65 4.74 -9.39
CA PHE A 91 -5.15 5.40 -8.19
C PHE A 91 -4.01 5.74 -7.22
N LEU A 92 -3.13 4.77 -6.95
CA LEU A 92 -2.06 4.96 -5.98
C LEU A 92 -1.01 5.98 -6.42
N SER A 93 -0.83 6.16 -7.73
CA SER A 93 0.03 7.21 -8.27
C SER A 93 -0.51 8.63 -8.06
N SER A 94 -1.82 8.77 -7.75
CA SER A 94 -2.44 10.05 -7.44
C SER A 94 -2.25 10.50 -6.00
N LEU A 95 -1.93 9.58 -5.08
CA LEU A 95 -1.74 9.86 -3.65
C LEU A 95 -0.40 10.57 -3.41
N LYS A 96 -0.44 11.76 -2.80
CA LYS A 96 0.75 12.60 -2.60
C LYS A 96 1.67 12.07 -1.50
N ASN A 97 1.08 11.47 -0.47
CA ASN A 97 1.77 11.08 0.75
C ASN A 97 1.96 9.57 0.89
N LEU A 98 1.69 8.78 -0.15
CA LEU A 98 1.95 7.35 -0.15
C LEU A 98 3.47 7.09 -0.04
N LYS A 99 3.89 6.44 1.06
CA LYS A 99 5.30 6.15 1.35
C LYS A 99 5.67 4.72 1.01
N ALA A 100 4.76 3.78 1.25
CA ALA A 100 5.02 2.37 0.99
C ALA A 100 3.75 1.61 0.62
N VAL A 101 3.98 0.55 -0.16
CA VAL A 101 2.99 -0.48 -0.44
C VAL A 101 3.63 -1.81 -0.08
N ILE A 102 3.11 -2.47 0.95
CA ILE A 102 3.72 -3.65 1.57
C ILE A 102 2.79 -4.84 1.37
N PRO A 103 3.13 -5.77 0.45
CA PRO A 103 2.38 -7.01 0.34
C PRO A 103 2.56 -7.86 1.59
N PHE A 104 1.54 -8.66 1.88
CA PHE A 104 1.56 -9.65 2.96
C PHE A 104 2.84 -10.50 2.89
N ILE A 105 3.56 -10.64 4.02
CA ILE A 105 4.83 -11.39 4.25
C ILE A 105 6.15 -10.59 4.07
N SER A 106 6.15 -9.34 3.59
CA SER A 106 7.41 -8.57 3.42
C SER A 106 7.73 -7.64 4.59
N TYR A 107 7.96 -8.21 5.78
CA TYR A 107 8.31 -7.47 7.01
C TYR A 107 9.69 -6.79 6.96
N SER A 108 10.56 -7.16 6.02
CA SER A 108 11.83 -6.44 5.78
C SER A 108 11.62 -4.97 5.43
N THR A 109 10.47 -4.63 4.83
CA THR A 109 10.13 -3.24 4.47
C THR A 109 9.79 -2.38 5.70
N ILE A 110 9.38 -3.01 6.81
CA ILE A 110 9.09 -2.31 8.07
C ILE A 110 10.37 -1.78 8.69
N GLU A 111 11.45 -2.56 8.67
CA GLU A 111 12.77 -2.11 9.14
C GLU A 111 13.22 -0.85 8.39
N GLU A 112 13.00 -0.78 7.07
CA GLU A 112 13.33 0.40 6.26
C GLU A 112 12.52 1.64 6.67
N LEU A 113 11.22 1.47 6.90
CA LEU A 113 10.33 2.56 7.32
C LEU A 113 10.69 3.10 8.71
N VAL A 114 11.05 2.21 9.63
CA VAL A 114 11.36 2.57 11.01
C VAL A 114 12.76 3.18 11.13
N THR A 115 13.76 2.60 10.46
CA THR A 115 15.16 3.00 10.62
C THR A 115 15.63 4.05 9.62
N GLY A 116 14.87 4.28 8.55
CA GLY A 116 15.23 5.21 7.47
C GLY A 116 16.43 4.76 6.61
N LYS A 117 16.97 3.55 6.82
CA LYS A 117 18.02 2.99 5.96
C LYS A 117 17.41 2.56 4.63
N LYS A 118 17.84 3.20 3.54
CA LYS A 118 17.45 2.81 2.17
C LYS A 118 17.92 1.39 1.87
N SER A 119 17.01 0.43 1.69
CA SER A 119 17.38 -0.79 0.95
C SER A 119 17.26 -0.57 -0.55
N LYS A 120 17.75 -1.53 -1.33
CA LYS A 120 17.78 -1.53 -2.81
C LYS A 120 16.38 -1.48 -3.46
N PHE A 121 15.30 -1.45 -2.68
CA PHE A 121 13.93 -1.35 -3.16
C PHE A 121 13.51 0.11 -3.42
N ASN A 122 13.84 0.62 -4.61
CA ASN A 122 13.29 1.88 -5.10
C ASN A 122 11.83 1.66 -5.54
N LEU A 123 10.88 1.82 -4.60
CA LEU A 123 9.44 1.63 -4.84
C LEU A 123 8.89 2.53 -5.96
N THR A 124 9.45 3.73 -6.15
CA THR A 124 9.07 4.60 -7.28
C THR A 124 9.54 4.01 -8.60
N ALA A 125 10.72 3.39 -8.65
CA ALA A 125 11.20 2.67 -9.82
C ALA A 125 10.39 1.39 -10.07
N ILE A 126 9.96 0.67 -9.03
CA ILE A 126 9.12 -0.53 -9.15
C ILE A 126 7.71 -0.16 -9.64
N ALA A 127 7.10 0.89 -9.09
CA ALA A 127 5.80 1.40 -9.55
C ALA A 127 5.88 1.87 -11.01
N ARG A 128 6.92 2.61 -11.39
CA ARG A 128 7.16 3.01 -12.79
C ARG A 128 7.41 1.82 -13.71
N ALA A 129 8.21 0.85 -13.29
CA ALA A 129 8.49 -0.36 -14.06
C ALA A 129 7.23 -1.23 -14.23
N ARG A 130 6.38 -1.32 -13.21
CA ARG A 130 5.09 -2.03 -13.28
C ARG A 130 4.08 -1.31 -14.16
N LYS A 131 3.98 0.02 -14.06
CA LYS A 131 3.16 0.84 -14.97
C LYS A 131 3.59 0.64 -16.42
N ALA A 132 4.89 0.73 -16.71
CA ALA A 132 5.42 0.48 -18.05
C ALA A 132 5.16 -0.97 -18.53
N ALA A 133 5.23 -1.96 -17.64
CA ALA A 133 4.91 -3.36 -17.96
C ALA A 133 3.41 -3.58 -18.22
N HIS A 134 2.54 -2.87 -17.50
CA HIS A 134 1.08 -2.90 -17.70
C HIS A 134 0.70 -2.26 -19.03
N GLU A 135 1.20 -1.04 -19.30
CA GLU A 135 1.00 -0.32 -20.57
C GLU A 135 1.51 -1.14 -21.76
N SER A 136 2.68 -1.80 -21.64
CA SER A 136 3.20 -2.68 -22.69
C SER A 136 2.33 -3.92 -22.92
N LYS A 137 1.73 -4.49 -21.86
CA LYS A 137 0.81 -5.63 -21.97
C LYS A 137 -0.51 -5.23 -22.63
N GLU A 138 -1.07 -4.08 -22.25
CA GLU A 138 -2.28 -3.56 -22.89
C GLU A 138 -2.02 -3.24 -24.36
N ALA A 139 -0.92 -2.55 -24.69
CA ALA A 139 -0.57 -2.26 -26.08
C ALA A 139 -0.46 -3.55 -26.93
N LYS A 140 0.21 -4.59 -26.40
CA LYS A 140 0.31 -5.90 -27.08
C LYS A 140 -1.03 -6.61 -27.20
N LEU A 141 -1.89 -6.49 -26.19
CA LEU A 141 -3.22 -7.07 -26.24
C LEU A 141 -4.10 -6.36 -27.26
N THR A 142 -4.07 -5.03 -27.31
CA THR A 142 -4.76 -4.22 -28.31
C THR A 142 -4.28 -4.55 -29.72
N GLU A 143 -2.96 -4.60 -29.95
CA GLU A 143 -2.39 -4.99 -31.24
C GLU A 143 -2.82 -6.41 -31.66
N TYR A 144 -2.84 -7.36 -30.73
CA TYR A 144 -3.35 -8.70 -30.97
C TYR A 144 -4.84 -8.71 -31.30
N LEU A 145 -5.66 -7.97 -30.54
CA LEU A 145 -7.10 -7.86 -30.76
C LEU A 145 -7.42 -7.21 -32.11
N GLU A 146 -6.68 -6.17 -32.50
CA GLU A 146 -6.77 -5.53 -33.81
C GLU A 146 -6.34 -6.49 -34.93
N SER A 147 -5.30 -7.31 -34.70
CA SER A 147 -4.84 -8.31 -35.67
C SER A 147 -5.86 -9.42 -35.93
N ILE A 148 -6.70 -9.75 -34.95
CA ILE A 148 -7.80 -10.73 -35.10
C ILE A 148 -9.14 -10.07 -35.46
N GLN A 149 -9.24 -8.74 -35.40
CA GLN A 149 -10.43 -7.96 -35.81
C GLN A 149 -10.35 -7.41 -37.24
N ALA A 150 -9.41 -7.87 -38.07
CA ALA A 150 -9.43 -7.57 -39.50
C ALA A 150 -10.73 -8.09 -40.18
N PRO A 151 -11.30 -7.33 -41.13
CA PRO A 151 -12.74 -7.23 -41.32
C PRO A 151 -13.36 -8.49 -41.93
N GLY A 152 -14.31 -9.08 -41.20
CA GLY A 152 -15.36 -9.90 -41.78
C GLY A 152 -16.26 -9.02 -42.64
N LYS A 153 -15.97 -9.02 -43.95
CA LYS A 153 -16.98 -8.95 -45.01
C LYS A 153 -17.86 -10.19 -44.95
#